data_AF-C5LPX3-F1
#
_entry.id   AF-C5LPX3-F1
#
_cell.length_a   1.000
_cell.length_b   1.000
_cell.length_c   1.000
_cell.angle_alpha   90.00
_cell.angle_beta   90.00
_cell.angle_gamma   90.00
#
_symmetry.space_group_name_H-M   'P 1'
#
loop_
_entity.id
_entity.type
_entity.pdbx_description
1 polymer ?
#
loop_
_entity_poly.entity_id
_entity_poly.type
_entity_poly.pdbx_seq_one_letter_code
_entity_poly.pdbx_strand_id
1 'polypeptide(L)'
;MPSVAQGSRPDPRDFIFSEKTGEKLIRKRGEIRGYDFSIDRCEACVIYLVDHISQVFIDECKDCSIFVGPVGGSIFLRDCVRIRLMAICQQLRTRD
;
A
#
# COMPACT_ATOMS: atom_id res chain seq x y z
N MET A 1 30.57 -9.98 18.00
CA MET A 1 29.51 -9.39 17.15
C MET A 1 28.39 -10.41 17.11
N PRO A 2 27.26 -10.22 17.82
CA PRO A 2 26.20 -11.22 17.84
C PRO A 2 25.43 -11.21 16.52
N SER A 3 25.16 -12.42 16.05
CA SER A 3 24.33 -12.83 14.93
C SER A 3 22.99 -12.08 14.88
N VAL A 4 22.74 -11.32 13.82
CA VAL A 4 21.39 -10.86 13.48
C VAL A 4 20.76 -11.94 12.62
N ALA A 5 19.93 -12.74 13.26
CA ALA A 5 19.11 -13.77 12.64
C ALA A 5 18.39 -13.20 11.40
N GLN A 6 18.61 -13.85 10.27
CA GLN A 6 17.84 -13.64 9.04
C GLN A 6 16.38 -13.95 9.36
N GLY A 7 15.61 -12.90 9.67
CA GLY A 7 14.16 -12.96 9.78
C GLY A 7 13.60 -13.43 8.44
N SER A 8 12.81 -14.49 8.50
CA SER A 8 11.93 -15.05 7.46
C SER A 8 11.68 -14.10 6.27
N ARG A 9 11.99 -14.56 5.04
CA ARG A 9 11.54 -13.90 3.81
C ARG A 9 10.06 -13.58 3.96
N PRO A 10 9.67 -12.30 4.01
CA PRO A 10 8.27 -11.94 4.14
C PRO A 10 7.50 -12.50 2.96
N ASP A 11 6.37 -13.17 3.22
CA ASP A 11 5.55 -13.69 2.12
C ASP A 11 4.96 -12.47 1.39
N PRO A 12 5.09 -12.37 0.06
CA PRO A 12 4.53 -11.26 -0.71
C PRO A 12 3.05 -11.02 -0.43
N ARG A 13 2.31 -12.06 0.00
CA ARG A 13 0.88 -11.98 0.34
C ARG A 13 0.57 -11.15 1.58
N ASP A 14 1.54 -10.96 2.49
CA ASP A 14 1.32 -10.16 3.70
C ASP A 14 1.19 -8.65 3.40
N PHE A 15 1.70 -8.21 2.23
CA PHE A 15 1.75 -6.81 1.80
C PHE A 15 0.71 -6.49 0.71
N ILE A 16 -0.34 -7.31 0.62
CA ILE A 16 -1.40 -7.12 -0.36
C ILE A 16 -2.74 -6.96 0.36
N PHE A 17 -3.49 -5.93 -0.02
CA PHE A 17 -4.91 -5.80 0.27
C PHE A 17 -5.70 -6.10 -0.99
N SER A 18 -6.30 -7.29 -1.07
CA SER A 18 -7.16 -7.69 -2.18
C SER A 18 -8.59 -7.93 -1.71
N GLU A 19 -9.57 -7.59 -2.56
CA GLU A 19 -10.98 -7.98 -2.41
C GLU A 19 -11.62 -7.53 -1.09
N LYS A 20 -11.35 -6.27 -0.70
CA LYS A 20 -11.89 -5.67 0.50
C LYS A 20 -13.05 -4.74 0.18
N THR A 21 -14.13 -4.82 0.95
CA THR A 21 -15.32 -3.99 0.74
C THR A 21 -15.83 -3.39 2.05
N GLY A 22 -15.91 -2.07 2.13
CA GLY A 22 -16.46 -1.38 3.31
C GLY A 22 -15.61 -1.49 4.59
N GLU A 23 -14.34 -1.91 4.48
CA GLU A 23 -13.46 -2.12 5.63
C GLU A 23 -12.45 -0.98 5.82
N LYS A 24 -12.03 -0.78 7.08
CA LYS A 24 -10.92 0.11 7.42
C LYS A 24 -9.65 -0.71 7.61
N LEU A 25 -8.70 -0.56 6.70
CA LEU A 25 -7.42 -1.28 6.70
C LEU A 25 -6.32 -0.34 7.17
N ILE A 26 -5.51 -0.79 8.13
CA ILE A 26 -4.42 0.02 8.69
C ILE A 26 -3.16 -0.83 8.76
N ARG A 27 -2.07 -0.32 8.19
CA ARG A 27 -0.71 -0.83 8.38
C ARG A 27 0.09 0.14 9.24
N LYS A 28 0.71 -0.40 10.29
CA LYS A 28 1.49 0.37 11.26
C LYS A 28 2.98 0.35 10.92
N ARG A 29 3.72 1.26 11.54
CA ARG A 29 5.18 1.37 11.41
C ARG A 29 5.88 0.05 11.76
N GLY A 30 6.72 -0.44 10.86
CA GLY A 30 7.47 -1.69 11.01
C GLY A 30 6.76 -2.94 10.50
N GLU A 31 5.54 -2.81 9.97
CA GLU A 31 4.82 -3.90 9.30
C GLU A 31 5.24 -4.05 7.84
N ILE A 32 5.47 -2.95 7.11
CA ILE A 32 5.84 -2.96 5.68
C ILE A 32 7.36 -2.98 5.51
N ARG A 33 8.11 -2.36 6.43
CA ARG A 33 9.60 -2.41 6.47
C ARG A 33 10.29 -2.04 5.14
N GLY A 34 9.67 -1.19 4.32
CA GLY A 34 10.21 -0.79 3.02
C GLY A 34 10.03 -1.80 1.90
N TYR A 35 9.17 -2.82 2.05
CA TYR A 35 8.73 -3.65 0.93
C TYR A 35 7.70 -2.91 0.06
N ASP A 36 7.40 -3.50 -1.08
CA ASP A 36 6.34 -3.02 -1.97
C ASP A 36 4.97 -3.45 -1.44
N PHE A 37 3.96 -2.61 -1.65
CA PHE A 37 2.60 -2.83 -1.15
C PHE A 37 1.59 -2.73 -2.28
N SER A 38 0.65 -3.68 -2.36
CA SER A 38 -0.39 -3.68 -3.40
C SER A 38 -1.79 -3.61 -2.81
N ILE A 39 -2.66 -2.82 -3.43
CA ILE A 39 -4.07 -2.68 -3.13
C ILE A 39 -4.80 -3.04 -4.43
N ASP A 40 -5.64 -4.07 -4.39
CA ASP A 40 -6.27 -4.64 -5.57
C ASP A 40 -7.77 -4.90 -5.28
N ARG A 41 -8.65 -4.55 -6.23
CA ARG A 41 -10.11 -4.77 -6.11
C ARG A 41 -10.71 -4.37 -4.77
N CYS A 42 -10.39 -3.17 -4.27
CA CYS A 42 -10.96 -2.64 -3.02
C CYS A 42 -12.10 -1.66 -3.31
N GLU A 43 -13.25 -1.82 -2.63
CA GLU A 43 -14.42 -0.94 -2.80
C GLU A 43 -14.90 -0.33 -1.48
N ALA A 44 -15.21 0.96 -1.48
CA ALA A 44 -15.70 1.70 -0.29
C ALA A 44 -14.81 1.52 0.97
N CYS A 45 -13.51 1.29 0.79
CA CYS A 45 -12.57 1.03 1.88
C CYS A 45 -11.83 2.29 2.31
N VAL A 46 -11.37 2.30 3.57
CA VAL A 46 -10.48 3.34 4.09
C VAL A 46 -9.15 2.71 4.46
N ILE A 47 -8.08 3.08 3.75
CA ILE A 47 -6.78 2.42 3.82
C ILE A 47 -5.75 3.41 4.36
N TYR A 48 -5.03 3.02 5.41
CA TYR A 48 -3.93 3.81 5.99
C TYR A 48 -2.65 2.99 6.00
N LEU A 49 -1.66 3.39 5.22
CA LEU A 49 -0.33 2.80 5.21
C LEU A 49 0.63 3.76 5.91
N VAL A 50 0.86 3.58 7.21
CA VAL A 50 1.67 4.50 8.03
C VAL A 50 3.03 3.86 8.31
N ASP A 51 3.78 3.59 7.25
CA ASP A 51 5.14 3.04 7.31
C ASP A 51 6.00 3.58 6.17
N HIS A 52 7.30 3.29 6.21
CA HIS A 52 8.19 3.48 5.06
C HIS A 52 7.94 2.37 4.02
N ILE A 53 7.67 2.76 2.78
CA ILE A 53 7.28 1.85 1.70
C ILE A 53 8.20 2.06 0.50
N SER A 54 8.57 1.00 -0.21
CA SER A 54 9.38 1.14 -1.43
C SER A 54 8.50 1.60 -2.60
N GLN A 55 7.50 0.80 -2.99
CA GLN A 55 6.54 1.15 -4.04
C GLN A 55 5.12 0.77 -3.63
N VAL A 56 4.12 1.48 -4.17
CA VAL A 56 2.71 1.18 -3.93
C VAL A 56 1.99 0.97 -5.25
N PHE A 57 1.24 -0.12 -5.36
CA PHE A 57 0.35 -0.42 -6.48
C PHE A 57 -1.10 -0.36 -6.01
N ILE A 58 -1.94 0.38 -6.73
CA ILE A 58 -3.37 0.56 -6.44
C ILE A 58 -4.12 0.26 -7.73
N ASP A 59 -4.83 -0.85 -7.75
CA ASP A 59 -5.46 -1.44 -8.93
C ASP A 59 -6.95 -1.68 -8.69
N GLU A 60 -7.79 -1.35 -9.66
CA GLU A 60 -9.23 -1.69 -9.68
C GLU A 60 -10.01 -1.25 -8.42
N CYS A 61 -9.64 -0.13 -7.80
CA CYS A 61 -10.26 0.34 -6.57
C CYS A 61 -11.38 1.36 -6.83
N LYS A 62 -12.47 1.31 -6.05
CA LYS A 62 -13.62 2.23 -6.20
C LYS A 62 -14.06 2.85 -4.87
N ASP A 63 -14.39 4.15 -4.88
CA ASP A 63 -14.89 4.88 -3.69
C ASP A 63 -14.02 4.73 -2.43
N CYS A 64 -12.71 4.50 -2.60
CA CYS A 64 -11.79 4.30 -1.49
C CYS A 64 -11.10 5.59 -1.07
N SER A 65 -10.81 5.70 0.23
CA SER A 65 -9.95 6.75 0.77
C SER A 65 -8.63 6.14 1.23
N ILE A 66 -7.54 6.53 0.59
CA ILE A 66 -6.22 5.91 0.73
C ILE A 66 -5.23 6.95 1.24
N PHE A 67 -4.63 6.66 2.40
CA PHE A 67 -3.55 7.42 2.99
C PHE A 67 -2.28 6.59 2.93
N VAL A 68 -1.23 7.15 2.34
CA VAL A 68 0.06 6.49 2.17
C VAL A 68 1.13 7.36 2.83
N GLY A 69 1.92 6.75 3.68
CA GLY A 69 3.10 7.34 4.29
C GLY A 69 4.21 7.62 3.27
N PRO A 70 5.45 7.87 3.74
CA PRO A 70 6.57 8.13 2.85
C PRO A 70 6.93 6.91 1.99
N VAL A 71 6.79 7.09 0.68
CA VAL A 71 7.15 6.12 -0.36
C VAL A 71 8.48 6.52 -0.99
N GLY A 72 9.48 5.65 -0.88
CA GLY A 72 10.81 5.87 -1.44
C GLY A 72 10.83 5.88 -2.97
N GLY A 73 9.87 5.23 -3.62
CA GLY A 73 9.76 5.13 -5.07
C GLY A 73 8.47 5.73 -5.63
N SER A 74 7.78 4.93 -6.43
CA SER A 74 6.59 5.33 -7.17
C SER A 74 5.30 4.80 -6.54
N ILE A 75 4.24 5.58 -6.64
CA ILE A 75 2.87 5.13 -6.44
C ILE A 75 2.22 4.97 -7.82
N PHE A 76 1.65 3.80 -8.06
CA PHE A 76 0.91 3.47 -9.27
C PHE A 76 -0.58 3.40 -8.95
N LEU A 77 -1.39 4.20 -9.63
CA LEU A 77 -2.84 4.12 -9.62
C LEU A 77 -3.29 3.61 -10.99
N ARG A 78 -4.03 2.51 -11.04
CA ARG A 78 -4.54 1.90 -12.27
C ARG A 78 -6.02 1.54 -12.13
N ASP A 79 -6.82 1.85 -13.15
CA ASP A 79 -8.23 1.44 -13.23
C ASP A 79 -9.05 1.83 -11.98
N CYS A 80 -8.81 3.03 -11.45
CA CYS A 80 -9.32 3.47 -10.15
C CYS A 80 -10.39 4.55 -10.27
N VAL A 81 -11.54 4.37 -9.61
CA VAL A 81 -12.70 5.28 -9.75
C VAL A 81 -13.05 5.93 -8.41
N ARG A 82 -13.17 7.27 -8.38
CA ARG A 82 -13.53 8.05 -7.19
C ARG A 82 -12.64 7.75 -5.96
N ILE A 83 -11.32 7.71 -6.17
CA ILE A 83 -10.34 7.56 -5.09
C ILE A 83 -10.00 8.92 -4.47
N ARG A 84 -9.94 8.98 -3.14
CA ARG A 84 -9.26 10.06 -2.42
C ARG A 84 -7.89 9.57 -1.97
N LEU A 85 -6.82 10.04 -2.62
CA LEU A 85 -5.44 9.67 -2.27
C LEU A 85 -4.75 10.82 -1.55
N MET A 86 -4.13 10.52 -0.41
CA MET A 86 -3.16 11.38 0.26
C MET A 86 -1.85 10.60 0.40
N ALA A 87 -0.76 11.10 -0.18
CA ALA A 87 0.50 10.37 -0.22
C ALA A 87 1.72 11.28 -0.25
N ILE A 88 2.85 10.76 0.26
CA ILE A 88 4.18 11.38 0.12
C ILE A 88 5.05 10.41 -0.68
N CYS A 89 5.39 10.75 -1.92
CA CYS A 89 6.13 9.86 -2.82
C CYS A 89 7.10 10.63 -3.71
N GLN A 90 8.09 9.93 -4.29
CA GLN A 90 8.95 10.53 -5.31
C GLN A 90 8.24 10.68 -6.65
N GLN A 91 7.45 9.69 -7.05
CA GLN A 91 6.71 9.70 -8.31
C GLN A 91 5.28 9.21 -8.09
N LEU A 92 4.32 9.91 -8.69
CA LEU A 92 2.93 9.48 -8.79
C LEU A 92 2.61 9.18 -10.25
N ARG A 93 2.12 7.98 -10.54
CA ARG A 93 1.77 7.52 -11.88
C ARG A 93 0.33 7.06 -11.87
N THR A 94 -0.51 7.70 -12.67
CA THR A 94 -1.92 7.33 -12.85
C THR A 94 -2.13 6.81 -14.26
N ARG A 95 -2.88 5.71 -14.38
CA ARG A 95 -3.27 5.10 -15.64
C ARG A 95 -4.75 4.71 -15.55
N ASP A 96 -5.54 5.09 -16.54
CA ASP A 96 -6.89 4.56 -16.72
C ASP A 96 -6.84 3.24 -17.48
#